data_AF-A0A1R3JMN9-F1
#
_entry.id   AF-A0A1R3JMN9-F1
#
_cell.length_a   1.000
_cell.length_b   1.000
_cell.length_c   1.000
_cell.angle_alpha   90.00
_cell.angle_beta   90.00
_cell.angle_gamma   90.00
#
_symmetry.space_group_name_H-M   'P 1'
#
loop_
_entity.id
_entity.type
_entity.pdbx_description
1 polymer ?
#
loop_
_entity_poly.entity_id
_entity_poly.type
_entity_poly.pdbx_seq_one_letter_code
_entity_poly.pdbx_strand_id
1 'polypeptide(L)' 'MDPKPRRIGVIENGDTTTGEDLVLATLIGNGDDVGPLVRHAFEMGRPEPLVHQLNHVVKKK' A
#
# COMPACT_ATOMS: atom_id res chain seq x y z
N MET A 1 11.73 7.38 24.80
CA MET A 1 11.68 7.32 23.33
C MET A 1 10.29 6.84 22.97
N ASP A 2 9.40 7.78 22.71
CA ASP A 2 8.01 7.52 22.37
C ASP A 2 7.93 7.28 20.85
N PRO A 3 7.52 6.09 20.38
CA PRO A 3 7.36 5.87 18.95
C PRO A 3 6.15 6.69 18.48
N LYS A 4 6.44 7.83 17.85
CA LYS A 4 5.47 8.67 17.14
C LYS A 4 4.69 7.75 16.18
N PRO A 5 3.37 7.55 16.35
CA PRO A 5 2.61 6.78 15.38
C PRO A 5 2.66 7.54 14.06
N ARG A 6 3.32 6.95 13.06
CA ARG A 6 3.27 7.43 11.68
C ARG A 6 1.83 7.26 11.25
N ARG A 7 1.08 8.37 11.25
CA ARG A 7 -0.29 8.42 10.74
C ARG A 7 -0.20 8.07 9.25
N ILE A 8 -0.40 6.80 8.93
CA ILE A 8 -0.71 6.39 7.55
C ILE A 8 -2.08 7.01 7.30
N GLY A 9 -2.07 8.12 6.58
CA GLY A 9 -3.27 8.85 6.23
C GLY A 9 -4.21 7.92 5.48
N VAL A 10 -5.41 7.72 6.03
CA VAL A 10 -6.56 7.32 5.24
C VAL A 10 -6.83 8.48 4.30
N ILE A 11 -6.35 8.37 3.06
CA ILE A 11 -6.71 9.27 1.96
C ILE A 11 -7.84 8.58 1.21
N GLU A 12 -9.04 8.87 1.67
CA GLU A 12 -10.28 8.48 1.00
C GLU A 12 -10.37 9.20 -0.35
N ASN A 13 -10.60 8.40 -1.40
CA ASN A 13 -11.26 8.76 -2.65
C ASN A 13 -10.49 9.62 -3.68
N GLY A 14 -10.05 8.95 -4.74
CA GLY A 14 -10.02 9.47 -6.12
C GLY A 14 -8.71 10.14 -6.52
N ASP A 15 -7.94 9.46 -7.39
CA ASP A 15 -6.69 9.94 -8.00
C ASP A 15 -5.39 9.76 -7.17
N THR A 16 -5.30 8.72 -6.34
CA THR A 16 -4.05 8.34 -5.65
C THR A 16 -3.32 7.14 -6.25
N THR A 17 -3.88 6.47 -7.27
CA THR A 17 -3.34 5.22 -7.83
C THR A 17 -1.87 5.30 -8.21
N THR A 18 -1.44 6.37 -8.89
CA THR A 18 -0.04 6.51 -9.33
C THR A 18 0.94 6.73 -8.17
N GLY A 19 0.52 7.47 -7.13
CA GLY A 19 1.36 7.77 -5.96
C GLY A 19 1.44 6.59 -4.99
N GLU A 20 0.32 5.91 -4.76
CA GLU A 20 0.23 4.71 -3.93
C GLU A 20 1.02 3.55 -4.54
N ASP A 21 0.95 3.38 -5.86
CA ASP A 21 1.74 2.37 -6.58
C ASP A 21 3.24 2.62 -6.46
N LEU A 22 3.68 3.88 -6.48
CA LEU A 22 5.10 4.23 -6.30
C LEU A 22 5.59 3.89 -4.88
N VAL A 23 4.75 4.12 -3.86
CA VAL A 23 5.06 3.75 -2.48
C VAL A 23 5.14 2.24 -2.36
N LEU A 24 4.16 1.50 -2.88
CA LEU A 24 4.15 0.05 -2.87
C LEU A 24 5.35 -0.55 -3.62
N ALA A 25 5.67 -0.02 -4.79
CA ALA A 25 6.85 -0.42 -5.57
C ALA A 25 8.16 -0.17 -4.80
N THR A 26 8.25 0.95 -4.08
CA THR A 26 9.42 1.28 -3.25
C THR A 26 9.56 0.32 -2.08
N LEU A 27 8.46 0.02 -1.37
CA LEU A 27 8.46 -0.95 -0.26
C LEU A 27 8.92 -2.33 -0.75
N ILE A 28 8.32 -2.82 -1.85
CA ILE A 28 8.67 -4.12 -2.43
C ILE A 28 10.12 -4.12 -2.94
N GLY A 29 10.55 -3.07 -3.64
CA GLY A 29 11.90 -2.94 -4.18
C GLY A 29 12.99 -2.91 -3.11
N ASN A 30 12.68 -2.36 -1.93
CA ASN A 30 13.55 -2.33 -0.77
C ASN A 30 13.48 -3.60 0.09
N GLY A 31 12.54 -4.53 -0.20
CA GLY A 31 12.31 -5.74 0.61
C GLY A 31 11.62 -5.48 1.95
N ASP A 32 10.86 -4.38 2.07
CA ASP A 32 10.09 -4.05 3.27
C ASP A 32 8.89 -5.00 3.46
N ASP A 33 8.41 -5.14 4.71
CA ASP A 33 7.29 -6.03 5.02
C ASP A 33 5.96 -5.41 4.60
N VAL A 34 5.35 -5.99 3.58
CA VAL A 34 4.00 -5.61 3.11
C VAL A 34 2.87 -6.30 3.88
N GLY A 35 3.19 -7.21 4.81
CA GLY A 35 2.22 -7.94 5.64
C GLY A 35 1.18 -7.06 6.34
N PRO A 36 1.56 -5.92 6.96
CA PRO A 36 0.61 -5.00 7.56
C PRO A 36 -0.39 -4.40 6.56
N LEU A 37 0.06 -4.09 5.34
CA LEU A 37 -0.79 -3.54 4.29
C LEU A 37 -1.79 -4.59 3.79
N VAL A 38 -1.31 -5.82 3.55
CA VAL A 38 -2.16 -6.95 3.19
C VAL A 38 -3.19 -7.20 4.27
N ARG A 39 -2.79 -7.31 5.54
CA ARG A 39 -3.73 -7.54 6.65
C ARG A 39 -4.81 -6.45 6.70
N HIS A 40 -4.42 -5.18 6.60
CA HIS A 40 -5.36 -4.06 6.65
C HIS A 40 -6.40 -4.12 5.52
N ALA A 41 -5.99 -4.42 4.28
CA ALA A 41 -6.92 -4.52 3.15
C ALA A 41 -7.98 -5.63 3.34
N PHE A 42 -7.57 -6.76 3.92
CA PHE A 42 -8.48 -7.86 4.25
C PHE A 42 -9.37 -7.55 5.46
N GLU A 43 -8.85 -6.91 6.51
CA GLU A 43 -9.63 -6.46 7.66
C GLU A 43 -10.73 -5.46 7.26
N MET A 44 -10.45 -4.62 6.26
CA MET A 44 -11.41 -3.68 5.68
C MET A 44 -12.40 -4.34 4.71
N GLY A 45 -12.25 -5.64 4.44
CA GLY A 45 -13.08 -6.40 3.49
C GLY A 45 -12.95 -5.90 2.04
N ARG A 46 -11.86 -5.22 1.70
CA ARG A 46 -11.59 -4.64 0.38
C ARG A 46 -10.17 -4.97 -0.09
N PRO A 47 -9.85 -6.24 -0.37
CA PRO A 47 -8.54 -6.63 -0.89
C PRO A 47 -8.32 -6.25 -2.36
N GLU A 48 -9.38 -6.00 -3.13
CA GLU A 48 -9.33 -5.80 -4.59
C GLU A 48 -8.47 -4.60 -5.01
N PRO A 49 -8.54 -3.43 -4.35
CA PRO A 49 -7.65 -2.30 -4.68
C PRO A 49 -6.18 -2.66 -4.49
N LEU A 50 -5.84 -3.36 -3.40
CA LEU A 50 -4.47 -3.81 -3.15
C LEU A 50 -4.00 -4.78 -4.24
N VAL A 51 -4.85 -5.72 -4.67
CA VAL A 51 -4.54 -6.62 -5.78
C VAL A 51 -4.33 -5.85 -7.09
N HIS A 52 -5.12 -4.82 -7.34
CA HIS A 52 -4.94 -3.98 -8.53
C HIS A 52 -3.60 -3.23 -8.52
N GLN A 53 -3.25 -2.62 -7.38
CA GLN A 53 -1.97 -1.94 -7.18
C GLN A 53 -0.78 -2.90 -7.36
N LEU A 54 -0.83 -4.09 -6.72
CA LEU A 54 0.20 -5.12 -6.88
C LEU A 54 0.38 -5.54 -8.34
N ASN A 55 -0.71 -5.73 -9.08
CA ASN A 55 -0.65 -6.07 -10.50
C ASN A 55 -0.01 -4.96 -11.33
N HIS A 56 -0.28 -3.69 -11.02
CA HIS A 56 0.31 -2.57 -11.73
C HIS A 56 1.82 -2.46 -11.43
N VAL A 57 2.23 -2.61 -10.17
CA VAL A 57 3.65 -2.64 -9.77
C VAL A 57 4.42 -3.76 -10.49
N VAL A 58 3.86 -4.97 -10.56
CA VAL A 58 4.51 -6.10 -11.26
C VAL A 58 4.63 -5.86 -12.78
N LYS A 59 3.65 -5.20 -13.40
CA LYS A 59 3.67 -4.89 -14.83
C LYS A 59 4.57 -3.70 -15.19
N LYS A 60 4.88 -2.83 -14.24
CA LYS A 60 5.78 -1.68 -14.40
C LYS A 60 7.26 -2.02 -14.19
N LYS A 61 7.60 -3.30 -14.04
CA LYS A 61 8.96 -3.78 -13.83
C LYS A 61 9.80 -3.78 -15.10
#